data_AF-A0A9R0VVQ9-F1
#
_entry.id   AF-A0A9R0VVQ9-F1
#
_cell.length_a   1.000
_cell.length_b   1.000
_cell.length_c   1.000
_cell.angle_alpha   90.00
_cell.angle_beta   90.00
_cell.angle_gamma   90.00
#
_symmetry.space_group_name_H-M   'P 1'
#
loop_
_entity.id
_entity.type
_entity.pdbx_description
1 polymer ?
#
loop_
_entity_poly.entity_id
_entity_poly.type
_entity_poly.pdbx_seq_one_letter_code
_entity_poly.pdbx_strand_id
1 'polypeptide(L)'
;MIDLISAYYLCRYYSTWGHVATLAEEMKKGADSVPGVEVTVWRVPETLPEEVLGKMHAAPGGGQETTALTAVTQLTHHGMLFVPVGYTHGAGMFAMDEVKGGSPYGAGIFAGADGSRVPSDAELALAAHQGKYFAGIAKKLKAI
;
A
#
# COMPACT_ATOMS: atom_id res chain seq x y z
N MET A 1 -21.77 -2.28 16.34
CA MET A 1 -21.19 -2.94 17.53
C MET A 1 -19.79 -3.34 17.13
N ILE A 2 -18.75 -2.83 17.81
CA ILE A 2 -17.34 -3.19 17.50
C ILE A 2 -17.13 -4.61 18.03
N ASP A 3 -16.86 -5.57 17.15
CA ASP A 3 -16.43 -6.92 17.55
C ASP A 3 -15.06 -6.83 18.23
N LEU A 4 -15.02 -7.20 19.51
CA LEU A 4 -13.81 -7.20 20.33
C LEU A 4 -12.88 -8.37 20.00
N ILE A 5 -13.29 -9.33 19.15
CA ILE A 5 -12.48 -10.50 18.74
C ILE A 5 -11.63 -10.19 17.51
N SER A 6 -12.13 -9.40 16.55
CA SER A 6 -11.41 -9.06 15.31
C SER A 6 -10.38 -7.93 15.45
N ALA A 7 -9.19 -8.09 14.87
CA ALA A 7 -8.23 -6.99 14.74
C ALA A 7 -8.65 -6.10 13.57
N TYR A 8 -8.72 -4.78 13.78
CA TYR A 8 -9.13 -3.84 12.74
C TYR A 8 -7.90 -3.27 12.03
N TYR A 9 -7.87 -3.44 10.71
CA TYR A 9 -6.87 -2.86 9.82
C TYR A 9 -7.52 -1.81 8.94
N LEU A 10 -7.01 -0.58 9.02
CA LEU A 10 -7.44 0.53 8.18
C LEU A 10 -6.41 0.77 7.08
N CYS A 11 -6.78 0.48 5.83
CA CYS A 11 -5.98 0.82 4.65
C CYS A 11 -6.43 2.19 4.12
N ARG A 12 -5.74 3.26 4.54
CA ARG A 12 -5.97 4.61 3.99
C ARG A 12 -5.07 4.87 2.79
N TYR A 13 -5.64 5.41 1.72
CA TYR A 13 -4.87 5.82 0.56
C TYR A 13 -5.44 7.09 -0.09
N TYR A 14 -4.61 7.73 -0.91
CA TYR A 14 -5.03 8.75 -1.87
C TYR A 14 -4.63 8.28 -3.27
N SER A 15 -5.48 8.52 -4.27
CA SER A 15 -5.17 8.17 -5.65
C SER A 15 -5.85 9.15 -6.60
N THR A 16 -5.06 9.75 -7.48
CA THR A 16 -5.56 10.64 -8.55
C THR A 16 -5.98 9.83 -9.77
N TRP A 17 -5.16 8.87 -10.21
CA TRP A 17 -5.37 8.09 -11.44
C TRP A 17 -5.72 6.61 -11.19
N GLY A 18 -6.07 6.23 -9.97
CA GLY A 18 -6.53 4.87 -9.65
C GLY A 18 -5.43 3.83 -9.40
N HIS A 19 -4.17 4.06 -9.81
CA HIS A 19 -3.05 3.13 -9.57
C HIS A 19 -2.93 2.67 -8.11
N VAL A 20 -2.86 3.63 -7.19
CA VAL A 20 -2.77 3.35 -5.74
C VAL A 20 -4.07 2.74 -5.21
N ALA A 21 -5.22 3.06 -5.81
CA ALA A 21 -6.48 2.42 -5.45
C ALA A 21 -6.43 0.92 -5.76
N THR A 22 -5.93 0.54 -6.94
CA THR A 22 -5.75 -0.87 -7.31
C THR A 22 -4.80 -1.60 -6.36
N LEU A 23 -3.68 -0.98 -5.98
CA LEU A 23 -2.78 -1.56 -4.98
C LEU A 23 -3.47 -1.72 -3.61
N ALA A 24 -4.25 -0.73 -3.17
CA ALA A 24 -4.97 -0.80 -1.90
C ALA A 24 -6.00 -1.93 -1.87
N GLU A 25 -6.70 -2.17 -2.98
CA GLU A 25 -7.62 -3.31 -3.11
C GLU A 25 -6.88 -4.66 -3.07
N GLU A 26 -5.71 -4.77 -3.69
CA GLU A 26 -4.89 -5.99 -3.55
C GLU A 26 -4.35 -6.19 -2.14
N MET A 27 -3.88 -5.13 -1.49
CA MET A 27 -3.50 -5.18 -0.07
C MET A 27 -4.67 -5.64 0.79
N LYS A 28 -5.88 -5.16 0.50
CA LYS A 28 -7.10 -5.62 1.18
C LYS A 28 -7.32 -7.11 0.97
N LYS A 29 -7.26 -7.63 -0.27
CA LYS A 29 -7.38 -9.08 -0.55
C LYS A 29 -6.37 -9.90 0.24
N GLY A 30 -5.12 -9.43 0.28
CA GLY A 30 -4.06 -10.03 1.07
C GLY A 30 -4.39 -10.07 2.57
N ALA A 31 -4.82 -8.95 3.12
CA ALA A 31 -5.16 -8.83 4.53
C ALA A 31 -6.43 -9.61 4.93
N ASP A 32 -7.46 -9.61 4.09
CA ASP A 32 -8.70 -10.39 4.28
C ASP A 32 -8.44 -11.91 4.28
N SER A 33 -7.31 -12.36 3.71
CA SER A 33 -6.90 -13.77 3.78
C SER A 33 -6.46 -14.21 5.19
N VAL A 34 -6.33 -13.28 6.15
CA VAL A 34 -5.94 -13.56 7.54
C VAL A 34 -7.20 -13.67 8.42
N PRO A 35 -7.51 -14.86 8.98
CA PRO A 35 -8.71 -15.02 9.80
C PRO A 35 -8.69 -14.15 11.05
N GLY A 36 -9.83 -13.51 11.37
CA GLY A 36 -9.98 -12.65 12.55
C GLY A 36 -9.35 -11.27 12.41
N VAL A 37 -9.08 -10.83 11.17
CA VAL A 37 -8.72 -9.45 10.83
C VAL A 37 -9.82 -8.89 9.95
N GLU A 38 -10.36 -7.73 10.32
CA GLU A 38 -11.31 -6.98 9.50
C GLU A 38 -10.58 -5.81 8.86
N VAL A 39 -10.68 -5.69 7.54
CA VAL A 39 -9.97 -4.69 6.77
C VAL A 39 -10.95 -3.72 6.14
N THR A 40 -10.82 -2.44 6.46
CA THR A 40 -11.57 -1.38 5.78
C THR A 40 -10.63 -0.52 4.96
N VAL A 41 -11.02 -0.26 3.71
CA VAL A 41 -10.29 0.61 2.80
C VAL A 41 -10.97 1.98 2.78
N TRP A 42 -10.18 3.05 2.95
CA TRP A 42 -10.67 4.43 2.94
C TRP A 42 -9.84 5.30 2.02
N ARG A 43 -10.52 5.93 1.05
CA ARG A 43 -9.91 6.92 0.17
C ARG A 43 -9.97 8.31 0.81
N VAL A 44 -8.84 9.02 0.80
CA VAL A 44 -8.79 10.44 1.14
C VAL A 44 -9.45 11.25 0.01
N PRO A 45 -10.38 12.18 0.33
CA PRO A 45 -11.04 13.01 -0.69
C PRO A 45 -10.06 13.81 -1.54
N GLU A 46 -10.42 13.99 -2.81
CA GLU A 46 -9.71 14.90 -3.72
C GLU A 46 -9.94 16.35 -3.29
N THR A 47 -8.88 17.15 -3.32
CA THR A 47 -8.91 18.57 -2.95
C THR A 47 -8.78 19.49 -4.16
N LEU A 48 -8.30 18.98 -5.28
CA LEU A 48 -8.11 19.76 -6.50
C LEU A 48 -9.38 19.80 -7.37
N PRO A 49 -9.67 20.95 -7.99
CA PRO A 49 -10.71 21.04 -9.02
C PRO A 49 -10.37 20.17 -10.25
N GLU A 50 -11.40 19.67 -10.93
CA GLU A 50 -11.26 18.79 -12.10
C GLU A 50 -10.41 19.41 -13.23
N GLU A 51 -10.54 20.73 -13.43
CA GLU A 51 -9.74 21.45 -14.43
C GLU A 51 -8.23 21.37 -14.16
N VAL A 52 -7.83 21.38 -12.88
CA VAL A 52 -6.42 21.26 -12.49
C VAL A 52 -5.96 19.83 -12.66
N LEU A 53 -6.79 18.86 -12.27
CA LEU A 53 -6.50 17.43 -12.42
C LEU A 53 -6.23 17.04 -13.88
N GLY A 54 -7.01 17.57 -14.81
CA GLY A 54 -6.82 17.33 -16.24
C GLY A 54 -5.49 17.86 -16.80
N LYS A 55 -4.79 18.73 -16.06
CA LYS A 55 -3.48 19.29 -16.43
C LYS A 55 -2.30 18.60 -15.73
N MET A 56 -2.56 17.65 -14.83
CA MET A 56 -1.52 16.94 -14.07
C MET A 56 -1.10 15.64 -14.76
N HIS A 57 0.18 15.32 -14.67
CA HIS A 57 0.75 14.06 -15.15
C HIS A 57 1.22 13.18 -13.99
N ALA A 58 1.19 11.86 -14.19
CA ALA A 58 1.71 10.91 -13.22
C ALA A 58 3.23 10.99 -13.16
N ALA A 59 3.78 11.17 -11.96
CA ALA A 59 5.22 11.14 -11.78
C ALA A 59 5.76 9.73 -12.16
N PRO A 60 6.92 9.64 -12.84
CA PRO A 60 7.48 8.37 -13.33
C PRO A 60 7.99 7.43 -12.22
N GLY A 61 7.56 7.61 -10.96
CA GLY A 61 7.83 6.77 -9.80
C GLY A 61 9.19 6.98 -9.12
N GLY A 62 9.95 8.01 -9.49
CA GLY A 62 11.11 8.44 -8.71
C GLY A 62 10.69 8.91 -7.31
N GLY A 63 11.37 8.43 -6.27
CA GLY A 63 11.09 8.81 -4.88
C GLY A 63 10.15 7.88 -4.11
N GLN A 64 9.78 6.70 -4.63
CA GLN A 64 8.93 5.74 -3.90
C GLN A 64 9.46 5.42 -2.48
N GLU A 65 10.77 5.18 -2.34
CA GLU A 65 11.38 4.91 -1.03
C GLU A 65 11.34 6.12 -0.10
N THR A 66 11.68 7.31 -0.60
CA THR A 66 11.70 8.53 0.20
C THR A 66 10.30 8.98 0.58
N THR A 67 9.31 8.79 -0.28
CA THR A 67 7.88 9.02 0.03
C THR A 67 7.41 8.12 1.16
N ALA A 68 7.75 6.82 1.13
CA ALA A 68 7.43 5.92 2.23
C ALA A 68 8.14 6.35 3.53
N LEU A 69 9.42 6.69 3.45
CA LEU A 69 10.22 7.11 4.61
C LEU A 69 9.71 8.40 5.26
N THR A 70 9.29 9.39 4.47
CA THR A 70 8.74 10.64 5.01
C THR A 70 7.37 10.46 5.65
N ALA A 71 6.59 9.46 5.25
CA ALA A 71 5.35 9.11 5.94
C ALA A 71 5.61 8.53 7.35
N VAL A 72 6.70 7.77 7.53
CA VAL A 72 7.05 7.13 8.82
C VAL A 72 7.25 8.17 9.93
N THR A 73 7.82 9.34 9.62
CA THR A 73 8.06 10.37 10.63
C THR A 73 6.75 10.86 11.25
N GLN A 74 5.73 11.09 10.41
CA GLN A 74 4.40 11.49 10.88
C GLN A 74 3.74 10.39 11.71
N LEU A 75 3.82 9.13 11.28
CA LEU A 75 3.22 8.00 12.01
C LEU A 75 3.90 7.79 13.38
N THR A 76 5.21 7.94 13.43
CA THR A 76 6.00 7.81 14.67
C THR A 76 5.61 8.88 15.69
N HIS A 77 5.32 10.11 15.26
CA HIS A 77 4.84 11.16 16.17
C HIS A 77 3.50 10.83 16.85
N HIS A 78 2.65 10.01 16.21
CA HIS A 78 1.42 9.51 16.81
C HIS A 78 1.62 8.23 17.65
N GLY A 79 2.87 7.78 17.85
CA GLY A 79 3.18 6.57 18.60
C GLY A 79 2.82 5.27 17.86
N MET A 80 2.62 5.33 16.55
CA MET A 80 2.28 4.14 15.76
C MET A 80 3.52 3.27 15.49
N LEU A 81 3.32 1.94 15.49
CA LEU A 81 4.35 1.00 15.06
C LEU A 81 4.44 0.96 13.54
N PHE A 82 5.64 1.18 13.01
CA PHE A 82 5.90 1.03 11.58
C PHE A 82 6.26 -0.42 11.25
N VAL A 83 5.52 -1.01 10.31
CA VAL A 83 5.72 -2.38 9.84
C VAL A 83 6.07 -2.36 8.36
N PRO A 84 7.38 -2.42 8.00
CA PRO A 84 7.81 -2.51 6.61
C PRO A 84 7.55 -3.91 6.04
N VAL A 85 7.38 -4.03 4.72
CA VAL A 85 7.30 -5.34 4.06
C VAL A 85 8.66 -6.07 4.09
N GLY A 86 9.76 -5.32 4.17
CA GLY A 86 11.12 -5.85 4.11
C GLY A 86 11.35 -6.64 2.82
N TYR A 87 12.18 -7.68 2.89
CA TYR A 87 12.38 -8.62 1.78
C TYR A 87 11.53 -9.89 1.91
N THR A 88 10.44 -9.83 2.69
CA THR A 88 9.65 -11.02 3.05
C THR A 88 8.88 -11.63 1.88
N HIS A 89 8.72 -10.91 0.77
CA HIS A 89 8.16 -11.42 -0.48
C HIS A 89 9.17 -12.24 -1.32
N GLY A 90 10.35 -12.52 -0.76
CA GLY A 90 11.31 -13.49 -1.30
C GLY A 90 11.78 -13.15 -2.71
N ALA A 91 11.81 -14.15 -3.60
CA ALA A 91 12.26 -14.00 -4.98
C ALA A 91 11.53 -12.87 -5.72
N GLY A 92 10.27 -12.59 -5.37
CA GLY A 92 9.50 -11.49 -5.93
C GLY A 92 10.10 -10.10 -5.66
N MET A 93 10.95 -9.92 -4.64
CA MET A 93 11.69 -8.67 -4.40
C MET A 93 12.97 -8.54 -5.23
N PHE A 94 13.55 -9.66 -5.67
CA PHE A 94 14.86 -9.71 -6.33
C PHE A 94 14.76 -9.96 -7.84
N ALA A 95 13.57 -10.23 -8.38
CA ALA A 95 13.39 -10.42 -9.81
C ALA A 95 13.75 -9.14 -10.60
N MET A 96 14.47 -9.30 -11.71
CA MET A 96 15.03 -8.23 -12.56
C MET A 96 14.57 -8.36 -14.02
N ASP A 97 13.58 -9.22 -14.27
CA ASP A 97 12.98 -9.53 -15.56
C ASP A 97 12.06 -8.41 -16.06
N GLU A 98 11.44 -7.65 -15.16
CA GLU A 98 10.62 -6.50 -15.48
C GLU A 98 10.87 -5.30 -14.55
N VAL A 99 10.53 -4.11 -15.05
CA VAL A 99 10.49 -2.90 -14.22
C VAL A 99 9.22 -2.95 -13.37
N LYS A 100 9.42 -2.93 -12.05
CA LYS A 100 8.34 -2.98 -11.04
C LYS A 100 8.64 -2.03 -9.89
N GLY A 101 7.58 -1.44 -9.33
CA GLY A 101 7.65 -0.63 -8.13
C GLY A 101 7.72 -1.47 -6.86
N GLY A 102 7.93 -0.77 -5.75
CA GLY A 102 8.06 -1.36 -4.43
C GLY A 102 9.51 -1.47 -3.95
N SER A 103 9.64 -1.54 -2.63
CA SER A 103 10.90 -1.55 -1.92
C SER A 103 10.72 -2.24 -0.56
N PRO A 104 11.79 -2.40 0.24
CA PRO A 104 11.64 -2.89 1.61
C PRO A 104 10.71 -2.04 2.49
N TYR A 105 10.49 -0.77 2.13
CA TYR A 105 9.57 0.11 2.84
C TYR A 105 8.10 -0.18 2.55
N GLY A 106 7.78 -0.81 1.41
CA GLY A 106 6.40 -1.16 1.03
C GLY A 106 6.24 -1.46 -0.46
N ALA A 107 5.05 -1.95 -0.82
CA ALA A 107 4.60 -2.11 -2.18
C ALA A 107 4.50 -0.75 -2.88
N GLY A 108 4.73 -0.75 -4.19
CA GLY A 108 4.70 0.45 -5.01
C GLY A 108 4.44 0.11 -6.47
N ILE A 109 4.27 1.14 -7.27
CA ILE A 109 3.94 1.03 -8.69
C ILE A 109 4.61 2.13 -9.50
N PHE A 110 5.09 1.78 -10.69
CA PHE A 110 5.39 2.75 -11.74
C PHE A 110 4.17 3.01 -12.63
N ALA A 111 3.67 4.24 -12.66
CA ALA A 111 2.51 4.61 -13.49
C ALA A 111 2.87 4.93 -14.95
N GLY A 112 4.16 5.00 -15.29
CA GLY A 112 4.62 5.53 -16.59
C GLY A 112 4.51 7.06 -16.65
N ALA A 113 5.21 7.68 -17.60
CA ALA A 113 5.28 9.15 -17.71
C ALA A 113 3.94 9.80 -18.09
N ASP A 114 3.11 9.09 -18.85
CA ASP A 114 1.76 9.50 -19.25
C ASP A 114 0.68 8.94 -18.31
N GLY A 115 1.05 8.16 -17.29
CA GLY A 115 0.12 7.51 -16.38
C GLY A 115 -0.64 6.32 -16.97
N SER A 116 -0.23 5.79 -18.14
CA SER A 116 -0.94 4.69 -18.81
C SER A 116 -0.59 3.30 -18.27
N ARG A 117 0.52 3.14 -17.54
CA ARG A 117 0.98 1.83 -17.05
C ARG A 117 0.15 1.41 -15.84
N VAL A 118 -0.64 0.37 -16.03
CA VAL A 118 -1.38 -0.31 -14.97
C VAL A 118 -0.43 -1.19 -14.11
N PRO A 119 -0.82 -1.52 -12.86
CA PRO A 119 -0.01 -2.39 -12.02
C PRO A 119 0.30 -3.73 -12.70
N SER A 120 1.56 -4.17 -12.65
CA SER A 120 1.95 -5.50 -13.11
C SER A 120 1.58 -6.58 -12.09
N ASP A 121 1.55 -7.84 -12.53
CA ASP A 121 1.28 -8.97 -11.64
C ASP A 121 2.29 -9.04 -10.48
N ALA A 122 3.56 -8.67 -10.71
CA ALA A 122 4.56 -8.61 -9.65
C ALA A 122 4.24 -7.53 -8.60
N GLU A 123 3.78 -6.36 -9.02
CA GLU A 123 3.39 -5.27 -8.12
C GLU A 123 2.13 -5.61 -7.32
N LEU A 124 1.13 -6.25 -7.97
CA LEU A 124 -0.09 -6.73 -7.33
C LEU A 124 0.22 -7.84 -6.32
N ALA A 125 1.11 -8.78 -6.66
CA ALA A 125 1.54 -9.85 -5.76
C ALA A 125 2.26 -9.31 -4.53
N LEU A 126 3.12 -8.29 -4.69
CA LEU A 126 3.78 -7.62 -3.56
C LEU A 126 2.77 -6.89 -2.68
N ALA A 127 1.79 -6.20 -3.26
CA ALA A 127 0.72 -5.53 -2.54
C ALA A 127 -0.11 -6.52 -1.69
N ALA A 128 -0.57 -7.61 -2.30
CA ALA A 128 -1.28 -8.67 -1.59
C ALA A 128 -0.42 -9.29 -0.47
N HIS A 129 0.87 -9.53 -0.73
CA HIS A 129 1.78 -10.04 0.30
C HIS A 129 1.93 -9.07 1.47
N GLN A 130 2.13 -7.78 1.19
CA GLN A 130 2.23 -6.76 2.24
C GLN A 130 0.96 -6.70 3.09
N GLY A 131 -0.22 -6.73 2.47
CA GLY A 131 -1.49 -6.74 3.18
C GLY A 131 -1.61 -7.93 4.14
N LYS A 132 -1.32 -9.14 3.64
CA LYS A 132 -1.31 -10.36 4.45
C LYS A 132 -0.31 -10.30 5.61
N TYR A 133 0.91 -9.84 5.31
CA TYR A 133 2.00 -9.73 6.29
C TYR A 133 1.64 -8.76 7.41
N PHE A 134 1.15 -7.58 7.06
CA PHE A 134 0.73 -6.55 8.00
C PHE A 134 -0.43 -7.05 8.89
N ALA A 135 -1.48 -7.62 8.27
CA ALA A 135 -2.61 -8.19 8.99
C ALA A 135 -2.19 -9.28 9.98
N GLY A 136 -1.25 -10.15 9.59
CA GLY A 136 -0.68 -11.17 10.47
C GLY A 136 0.04 -10.59 11.69
N ILE A 137 0.73 -9.46 11.53
CA ILE A 137 1.40 -8.76 12.64
C ILE A 137 0.36 -8.08 13.55
N ALA A 138 -0.59 -7.36 12.97
CA ALA A 138 -1.66 -6.69 13.73
C ALA A 138 -2.43 -7.70 14.60
N LYS A 139 -2.74 -8.88 14.06
CA LYS A 139 -3.39 -9.98 14.80
C LYS A 139 -2.56 -10.44 16.01
N LYS A 140 -1.23 -10.57 15.86
CA LYS A 140 -0.34 -10.99 16.96
C LYS A 140 -0.26 -9.92 18.05
N LEU A 141 -0.22 -8.64 17.67
CA LEU A 141 -0.15 -7.53 18.61
C LEU A 141 -1.44 -7.38 19.44
N LYS A 142 -2.60 -7.72 18.86
CA LYS A 142 -3.87 -7.74 19.58
C LYS A 142 -3.97 -8.82 20.66
N ALA A 143 -3.23 -9.92 20.50
CA ALA A 143 -3.26 -11.04 21.45
C ALA A 143 -2.44 -10.78 22.74
N ILE A 144 -1.88 -9.57 22.87
CA ILE A 144 -1.19 -9.07 24.07
C ILE A 144 -2.19 -8.24 24.87
#